data_AF-D6ALB3-F1
#
_entry.id   AF-D6ALB3-F1
#
_cell.length_a   1.000
_cell.length_b   1.000
_cell.length_c   1.000
_cell.angle_alpha   90.00
_cell.angle_beta   90.00
_cell.angle_gamma   90.00
#
_symmetry.space_group_name_H-M   'P 1'
#
loop_
_entity.id
_entity.type
_entity.pdbx_description
1 polymer ?
#
loop_
_entity_poly.entity_id
_entity_poly.type
_entity_poly.pdbx_seq_one_letter_code
_entity_poly.pdbx_strand_id
1 'polypeptide(L)'
;RLSHLSEMLALRADHTHGGRTLTREDYRTPGDAAGAVAAFETASAAWREALLSADDTALDTVGYSAYPNGSDAEDLFVDVVWWVNQEVLHHGAEIALLRDLYRARPS
;
A
#
# COMPACT_ATOMS: atom_id res chain seq x y z
N ARG A 1 0.73 11.93 -2.63
CA ARG A 1 0.04 11.10 -1.61
C ARG A 1 -0.54 9.84 -2.24
N LEU A 2 -1.45 9.97 -3.22
CA LEU A 2 -2.04 8.80 -3.88
C LEU A 2 -1.00 7.87 -4.51
N SER A 3 -0.03 8.39 -5.28
CA SER A 3 1.03 7.56 -5.89
C SER A 3 1.87 6.79 -4.87
N HIS A 4 2.12 7.39 -3.69
CA HIS A 4 2.87 6.73 -2.62
C HIS A 4 2.06 5.57 -2.01
N LEU A 5 0.76 5.77 -1.76
CA LEU A 5 -0.11 4.69 -1.30
C LEU A 5 -0.19 3.55 -2.34
N SER A 6 -0.35 3.89 -3.62
CA SER A 6 -0.38 2.91 -4.69
C SER A 6 0.92 2.10 -4.79
N GLU A 7 2.07 2.76 -4.75
CA GLU A 7 3.39 2.10 -4.73
C GLU A 7 3.52 1.18 -3.51
N MET A 8 3.28 1.72 -2.31
CA MET A 8 3.42 1.00 -1.05
C MET A 8 2.57 -0.27 -1.01
N LEU A 9 1.30 -0.18 -1.41
CA LEU A 9 0.38 -1.31 -1.44
C LEU A 9 0.76 -2.33 -2.52
N ALA A 10 1.16 -1.88 -3.72
CA ALA A 10 1.53 -2.78 -4.81
C ALA A 10 2.78 -3.59 -4.48
N LEU A 11 3.82 -2.93 -3.94
CA LEU A 11 5.06 -3.62 -3.56
C LEU A 11 4.81 -4.59 -2.41
N ARG A 12 4.07 -4.19 -1.37
CA ARG A 12 3.77 -5.13 -0.27
C ARG A 12 2.89 -6.29 -0.69
N ALA A 13 1.93 -6.08 -1.58
CA ALA A 13 1.15 -7.17 -2.13
C ALA A 13 2.02 -8.17 -2.88
N ASP A 14 2.94 -7.70 -3.74
CA ASP A 14 3.87 -8.57 -4.48
C ASP A 14 4.80 -9.36 -3.54
N HIS A 15 5.30 -8.71 -2.50
CA HIS A 15 6.23 -9.33 -1.54
C HIS A 15 5.55 -10.23 -0.49
N THR A 16 4.22 -10.16 -0.38
CA THR A 16 3.42 -10.98 0.55
C THR A 16 2.76 -12.17 -0.17
N HIS A 17 2.07 -11.91 -1.28
CA HIS A 17 1.24 -12.88 -2.00
C HIS A 17 1.44 -12.81 -3.53
N GLY A 18 2.62 -12.39 -3.97
CA GLY A 18 2.99 -12.30 -5.39
C GLY A 18 4.34 -12.94 -5.70
N GLY A 19 5.05 -12.35 -6.67
CA GLY A 19 6.33 -12.88 -7.16
C GLY A 19 7.53 -12.53 -6.28
N ARG A 20 7.38 -11.57 -5.36
CA ARG A 20 8.45 -11.02 -4.51
C ARG A 20 9.62 -10.46 -5.31
N THR A 21 9.31 -9.83 -6.44
CA THR A 21 10.30 -9.29 -7.37
C THR A 21 10.16 -7.79 -7.60
N LEU A 22 9.00 -7.20 -7.30
CA LEU A 22 8.73 -5.80 -7.60
C LEU A 22 9.63 -4.88 -6.77
N THR A 23 10.41 -4.05 -7.45
CA THR A 23 11.24 -3.02 -6.82
C THR A 23 10.57 -1.65 -6.92
N ARG A 24 11.10 -0.66 -6.19
CA ARG A 24 10.63 0.74 -6.32
C ARG A 24 10.96 1.28 -7.70
N GLU A 25 12.08 0.85 -8.28
CA GLU A 25 12.53 1.23 -9.62
C GLU A 25 11.62 0.67 -10.72
N ASP A 26 10.92 -0.43 -10.47
CA ASP A 26 9.94 -1.00 -11.41
C ASP A 26 8.61 -0.25 -11.37
N TYR A 27 8.26 0.36 -10.25
CA TYR A 27 6.98 1.05 -10.09
C TYR A 27 6.93 2.34 -10.93
N ARG A 28 5.94 2.41 -11.82
CA ARG A 28 5.71 3.58 -12.69
C ARG A 28 4.55 4.40 -12.16
N THR A 29 4.84 5.61 -11.70
CA THR A 29 3.81 6.56 -11.28
C THR A 29 3.09 7.15 -12.49
N PRO A 30 1.75 7.02 -12.60
CA PRO A 30 0.99 7.66 -13.68
C PRO A 30 1.12 9.18 -13.65
N GLY A 31 1.16 9.80 -14.83
CA GLY A 31 1.31 11.26 -14.99
C GLY A 31 0.00 12.05 -14.93
N ASP A 32 -1.14 11.39 -14.80
CA ASP A 32 -2.46 12.01 -14.78
C ASP A 32 -3.35 11.46 -13.64
N ALA A 33 -4.45 12.17 -13.38
CA ALA A 33 -5.34 11.88 -12.25
C ALA A 33 -6.11 10.55 -12.43
N ALA A 34 -6.52 10.22 -13.64
CA ALA A 34 -7.29 9.00 -13.91
C ALA A 34 -6.40 7.77 -13.71
N GLY A 35 -5.18 7.81 -14.23
CA GLY A 35 -4.16 6.79 -14.01
C GLY A 35 -3.79 6.66 -12.54
N ALA A 36 -3.65 7.77 -11.80
CA ALA A 36 -3.33 7.70 -10.36
C ALA A 36 -4.44 7.00 -9.55
N VAL A 37 -5.72 7.25 -9.87
CA VAL A 37 -6.85 6.55 -9.24
C VAL A 37 -6.86 5.06 -9.62
N ALA A 38 -6.72 4.73 -10.89
CA ALA A 38 -6.70 3.34 -11.35
C ALA A 38 -5.52 2.54 -10.74
N ALA A 39 -4.35 3.16 -10.60
CA ALA A 39 -3.19 2.55 -9.94
C ALA A 39 -3.47 2.29 -8.44
N PHE A 40 -4.12 3.22 -7.74
CA PHE A 40 -4.53 3.00 -6.35
C PHE A 40 -5.58 1.89 -6.20
N GLU A 41 -6.59 1.85 -7.06
CA GLU A 41 -7.60 0.77 -7.07
C GLU A 41 -6.95 -0.60 -7.29
N THR A 42 -6.02 -0.69 -8.25
CA THR A 42 -5.29 -1.93 -8.54
C THR A 42 -4.44 -2.37 -7.35
N ALA A 43 -3.65 -1.45 -6.77
CA ALA A 43 -2.77 -1.76 -5.66
C ALA A 43 -3.54 -2.11 -4.37
N SER A 44 -4.63 -1.41 -4.08
CA SER A 44 -5.51 -1.70 -2.93
C SER A 44 -6.22 -3.04 -3.08
N ALA A 45 -6.66 -3.41 -4.29
CA ALA A 45 -7.20 -4.73 -4.56
C ALA A 45 -6.14 -5.83 -4.36
N ALA A 46 -4.93 -5.65 -4.87
CA ALA A 46 -3.83 -6.61 -4.70
C ALA A 46 -3.47 -6.80 -3.21
N TRP A 47 -3.39 -5.71 -2.44
CA TRP A 47 -3.15 -5.81 -1.00
C TRP A 47 -4.31 -6.50 -0.27
N ARG A 48 -5.56 -6.20 -0.66
CA ARG A 48 -6.74 -6.88 -0.12
C ARG A 48 -6.69 -8.39 -0.37
N GLU A 49 -6.31 -8.83 -1.57
CA GLU A 49 -6.15 -10.26 -1.87
C GLU A 49 -5.04 -10.91 -1.02
N ALA A 50 -3.93 -10.20 -0.79
CA ALA A 50 -2.88 -10.67 0.13
C ALA A 50 -3.42 -10.87 1.56
N LEU A 51 -4.28 -9.98 2.05
CA LEU A 51 -4.93 -10.14 3.36
C LEU A 51 -5.93 -11.29 3.38
N LEU A 52 -6.74 -11.46 2.34
CA LEU A 52 -7.77 -12.51 2.27
C LEU A 52 -7.18 -13.92 2.08
N SER A 53 -5.95 -14.01 1.58
CA SER A 53 -5.22 -15.28 1.44
C SER A 53 -4.44 -15.69 2.69
N ALA A 54 -4.28 -14.78 3.67
CA ALA A 54 -3.60 -15.06 4.92
C ALA A 54 -4.54 -15.70 5.94
N ASP A 55 -4.12 -16.83 6.51
CA ASP A 55 -4.76 -17.44 7.67
C ASP A 55 -4.08 -16.99 8.97
N ASP A 56 -4.57 -17.48 10.11
CA ASP A 56 -4.00 -17.15 11.43
C ASP A 56 -2.51 -17.52 11.53
N THR A 57 -2.08 -18.62 10.88
CA THR A 57 -0.66 -19.01 10.87
C THR A 57 0.19 -18.02 10.08
N ALA A 58 -0.31 -17.54 8.94
CA ALA A 58 0.35 -16.51 8.16
C ALA A 58 0.47 -15.19 8.95
N LEU A 59 -0.58 -14.80 9.68
CA LEU A 59 -0.57 -13.60 10.54
C LEU A 59 0.49 -13.69 11.65
N ASP A 60 0.69 -14.88 12.22
CA ASP A 60 1.69 -15.15 13.27
C ASP A 60 3.10 -15.47 12.72
N THR A 61 3.31 -15.39 11.40
CA THR A 61 4.60 -15.70 10.78
C THR A 61 5.47 -14.45 10.64
N VAL A 62 6.67 -14.50 11.22
CA VAL A 62 7.72 -13.49 10.99
C VAL A 62 8.23 -13.60 9.55
N GLY A 63 8.31 -12.47 8.85
CA GLY A 63 8.84 -12.43 7.48
C GLY A 63 7.92 -13.03 6.42
N TYR A 64 6.62 -13.15 6.70
CA TYR A 64 5.62 -13.57 5.71
C TYR A 64 5.56 -12.59 4.51
N SER A 65 5.59 -11.29 4.80
CA SER A 65 5.94 -10.24 3.84
C SER A 65 7.46 -10.16 3.75
N ALA A 66 8.02 -10.30 2.54
CA ALA A 66 9.45 -10.21 2.30
C ALA A 66 9.89 -8.85 1.70
N TYR A 67 9.09 -7.80 1.92
CA TYR A 67 9.35 -6.50 1.29
C TYR A 67 10.70 -5.93 1.75
N PRO A 68 11.65 -5.66 0.82
CA PRO A 68 13.05 -5.45 1.21
C PRO A 68 13.37 -4.05 1.74
N ASN A 69 12.45 -3.09 1.63
CA ASN A 69 12.67 -1.70 2.05
C ASN A 69 11.84 -1.33 3.30
N GLY A 70 11.75 -2.28 4.24
CA GLY A 70 11.06 -2.16 5.53
C GLY A 70 11.57 -3.24 6.50
N SER A 71 10.99 -3.27 7.71
CA SER A 71 11.23 -4.33 8.70
C SER A 71 10.36 -5.58 8.47
N ASP A 72 9.63 -5.65 7.36
CA ASP A 72 8.68 -6.71 7.02
C ASP A 72 9.27 -8.13 7.20
N ALA A 73 10.56 -8.34 6.88
CA ALA A 73 11.26 -9.63 7.03
C ALA A 73 11.54 -10.04 8.49
N GLU A 74 11.46 -9.09 9.42
CA GLU A 74 11.82 -9.20 10.84
C GLU A 74 10.58 -9.13 11.76
N ASP A 75 9.46 -8.62 11.24
CA ASP A 75 8.21 -8.44 11.97
C ASP A 75 7.21 -9.57 11.72
N LEU A 76 6.30 -9.78 12.69
CA LEU A 76 5.11 -10.61 12.46
C LEU A 76 4.26 -10.01 11.35
N PHE A 77 3.62 -10.84 10.54
CA PHE A 77 2.78 -10.32 9.46
C PHE A 77 1.64 -9.44 9.99
N VAL A 78 1.05 -9.78 11.14
CA VAL A 78 0.01 -8.93 11.76
C VAL A 78 0.51 -7.52 12.09
N ASP A 79 1.78 -7.35 12.47
CA ASP A 79 2.37 -6.04 12.75
C ASP A 79 2.58 -5.25 11.46
N VAL A 80 2.99 -5.92 10.38
CA VAL A 80 3.05 -5.33 9.03
C VAL A 80 1.66 -4.86 8.58
N VAL A 81 0.62 -5.70 8.75
CA VAL A 81 -0.77 -5.35 8.41
C VAL A 81 -1.24 -4.14 9.22
N TRP A 82 -0.96 -4.12 10.52
CA TRP A 82 -1.27 -2.99 11.39
C TRP A 82 -0.61 -1.70 10.89
N TRP A 83 0.69 -1.76 10.57
CA TRP A 83 1.46 -0.60 10.10
C TRP A 83 0.96 -0.10 8.74
N VAL A 84 0.67 -0.99 7.78
CA VAL A 84 0.09 -0.61 6.48
C VAL A 84 -1.24 0.11 6.67
N ASN A 85 -2.06 -0.32 7.62
CA ASN A 85 -3.31 0.36 7.95
C ASN A 85 -3.06 1.77 8.51
N GLN A 86 -2.01 1.98 9.32
CA GLN A 86 -1.63 3.32 9.79
C GLN A 86 -1.22 4.23 8.63
N GLU A 87 -0.44 3.73 7.67
CA GLU A 87 -0.03 4.51 6.50
C GLU A 87 -1.21 4.92 5.61
N VAL A 88 -2.16 3.99 5.40
CA VAL A 88 -3.40 4.27 4.65
C VAL A 88 -4.22 5.37 5.36
N LEU A 89 -4.37 5.27 6.68
CA LEU A 89 -5.09 6.30 7.46
C LEU A 89 -4.36 7.64 7.43
N HIS A 90 -3.05 7.64 7.63
CA HIS A 90 -2.22 8.85 7.66
C HIS A 90 -2.29 9.61 6.33
N HIS A 91 -1.95 8.96 5.22
CA HIS A 91 -1.98 9.61 3.91
C HIS A 91 -3.40 9.82 3.37
N GLY A 92 -4.36 8.98 3.78
CA GLY A 92 -5.78 9.20 3.50
C GLY A 92 -6.30 10.50 4.10
N ALA A 93 -5.91 10.81 5.35
CA ALA A 93 -6.25 12.06 6.00
C ALA A 93 -5.66 13.28 5.27
N GLU A 94 -4.41 13.19 4.80
CA GLU A 94 -3.79 14.25 4.00
C GLU A 94 -4.50 14.47 2.66
N ILE A 95 -4.92 13.39 1.99
CA ILE A 95 -5.71 13.48 0.75
C ILE A 95 -7.05 14.16 1.02
N ALA A 96 -7.76 13.77 2.08
CA ALA A 96 -9.02 14.37 2.47
C ALA A 96 -8.86 15.88 2.74
N LEU A 97 -7.84 16.27 3.51
CA LEU A 97 -7.54 17.68 3.78
C LEU A 97 -7.28 18.46 2.49
N LEU A 98 -6.45 17.94 1.57
CA LEU A 98 -6.16 18.62 0.30
C LEU A 98 -7.42 18.75 -0.57
N ARG A 99 -8.30 17.75 -0.57
CA ARG A 99 -9.58 17.78 -1.29
C ARG A 99 -10.51 18.84 -0.73
N ASP A 100 -10.55 18.99 0.60
CA ASP A 100 -11.37 20.00 1.27
C ASP A 100 -10.84 21.41 1.05
N LEU A 101 -9.52 21.61 1.16
CA LEU A 101 -8.88 22.88 0.84
C LEU A 101 -9.11 23.27 -0.62
N TYR A 102 -8.99 22.34 -1.56
CA TYR A 102 -9.28 22.60 -2.98
C TYR A 102 -10.72 23.07 -3.20
N ARG A 103 -11.69 22.42 -2.54
CA ARG A 103 -13.11 22.81 -2.61
C ARG A 103 -13.38 24.16 -1.97
N ALA A 104 -12.65 24.53 -0.92
CA ALA A 104 -12.81 25.79 -0.20
C ALA A 104 -12.05 26.96 -0.85
N ARG A 105 -11.30 26.75 -1.94
CA ARG A 105 -10.58 27.83 -2.62
C ARG A 105 -11.58 28.85 -3.18
N PRO A 106 -11.41 30.15 -2.87
CA PRO A 106 -12.17 31.20 -3.53
C PRO A 106 -11.98 31.12 -5.05
N SER A 107 -13.07 31.37 -5.79
CA SER A 107 -13.06 31.53 -7.25
C SER A 107 -12.27 32.76 -7.68
#